data_AF-A0A9P9ILQ8-F1
#
_entry.id   AF-A0A9P9ILQ8-F1
#
_cell.length_a   1.000
_cell.length_b   1.000
_cell.length_c   1.000
_cell.angle_alpha   90.00
_cell.angle_beta   90.00
_cell.angle_gamma   90.00
#
_symmetry.space_group_name_H-M   'P 1'
#
loop_
_entity.id
_entity.type
_entity.pdbx_description
1 polymer ?
#
loop_
_entity_poly.entity_id
_entity_poly.type
_entity_poly.pdbx_seq_one_letter_code
_entity_poly.pdbx_strand_id
1 'polypeptide(L)'
;MSSSPNQKPQSPITITPLPPNPPPSHPTTTPPSHHVTSPPTSFKNPWPSYAHHTSPLEALKTRWFNSANKNSVPIPTDPSELVRVRNPPDFLNSKVSNPTLSGDATKNEPSITATWLGHASFLIQARGGSHSTEEFNILLDPVFSERVGPYGLVGPVRFTKPPCEVADLPHIDSVLISHDHYDHLDSPTLSQLHKQQNGHIRFFCALGVKNVLVNLGIGIVSDQVTELDWWDGVRISRLKATEKEEQKDETDLSIDLICTPSQHRSGRTPWSFESTLWCSWVLKASYSHSTTSKSKSIFFAGDTGYRSVPSSTSTSTSTSPPPPCPAFSEIGTIHGPFTLSLLPIGCYSPRAFMSAVHASPADSIAIHRDVKSEKSIGMHYGTFRGSISAHYEPVTEPVVLWREEAEREGLGWRGDGDSGEWEVGVCDIGEGVVV
;
A
#
# COMPACT_ATOMS: atom_id res chain seq x y z
N MET A 1 -10.60 -16.23 -32.19
CA MET A 1 -11.14 -14.89 -31.87
C MET A 1 -12.35 -15.10 -30.98
N SER A 2 -12.14 -15.15 -29.67
CA SER A 2 -13.25 -15.20 -28.70
C SER A 2 -13.47 -13.77 -28.24
N SER A 3 -14.60 -13.19 -28.63
CA SER A 3 -15.03 -11.85 -28.22
C SER A 3 -15.29 -11.83 -26.72
N SER A 4 -14.52 -11.05 -25.97
CA SER A 4 -14.83 -10.69 -24.58
C SER A 4 -16.26 -10.13 -24.52
N PRO A 5 -17.11 -10.60 -23.60
CA PRO A 5 -18.48 -10.12 -23.49
C PRO A 5 -18.48 -8.64 -23.07
N ASN A 6 -19.24 -7.83 -23.81
CA ASN A 6 -19.55 -6.41 -23.58
C ASN A 6 -19.62 -6.04 -22.09
N GLN A 7 -18.52 -5.53 -21.53
CA GLN A 7 -18.62 -4.56 -20.43
C GLN A 7 -19.10 -3.27 -21.07
N LYS A 8 -20.23 -2.71 -20.59
CA LYS A 8 -20.64 -1.36 -21.00
C LYS A 8 -19.47 -0.41 -20.74
N PRO A 9 -19.13 0.48 -21.67
CA PRO A 9 -18.08 1.47 -21.44
C PRO A 9 -18.48 2.31 -20.22
N GLN A 10 -17.67 2.26 -19.16
CA GLN A 10 -17.85 3.12 -18.01
C GLN A 10 -17.49 4.56 -18.40
N SER A 11 -18.20 5.54 -17.84
CA SER A 11 -17.87 6.95 -18.04
C SER A 11 -16.41 7.23 -17.65
N PRO A 12 -15.71 8.12 -18.38
CA PRO A 12 -14.34 8.47 -18.07
C PRO A 12 -14.22 9.07 -16.67
N ILE A 13 -13.06 8.84 -16.05
CA ILE A 13 -12.73 9.40 -14.73
C ILE A 13 -12.28 10.85 -14.91
N THR A 14 -12.91 11.74 -14.16
CA THR A 14 -12.46 13.12 -13.98
C THR A 14 -11.49 13.19 -12.81
N ILE A 15 -10.39 13.94 -12.97
CA ILE A 15 -9.37 14.15 -11.95
C ILE A 15 -9.32 15.64 -11.62
N THR A 16 -9.62 16.00 -10.38
CA THR A 16 -9.63 17.39 -9.92
C THR A 16 -8.58 17.57 -8.82
N PRO A 17 -7.61 18.49 -8.95
CA PRO A 17 -6.65 18.78 -7.88
C PRO A 17 -7.34 19.21 -6.59
N LEU A 18 -6.85 18.70 -5.47
CA LEU A 18 -7.22 19.17 -4.14
C LEU A 18 -6.22 20.23 -3.67
N PRO A 19 -6.62 21.18 -2.82
CA PRO A 19 -5.66 22.08 -2.18
C PRO A 19 -4.70 21.25 -1.31
N PRO A 20 -3.38 21.48 -1.38
CA PRO A 20 -2.43 20.84 -0.49
C PRO A 20 -2.79 21.13 0.97
N ASN A 21 -2.67 20.12 1.84
CA ASN A 21 -3.03 20.24 3.25
C ASN A 21 -1.92 19.73 4.18
N PRO A 22 -0.72 20.35 4.16
CA PRO A 22 0.38 19.93 5.03
C PRO A 22 0.12 20.31 6.50
N PRO A 23 0.76 19.63 7.47
CA PRO A 23 0.67 20.00 8.88
C PRO A 23 1.20 21.42 9.12
N PRO A 24 0.72 22.14 10.15
CA PRO A 24 1.28 23.45 10.53
C PRO A 24 2.77 23.39 10.90
N SER A 25 3.25 22.23 11.38
CA SER A 25 4.66 21.95 11.65
C SER A 25 5.50 21.73 10.39
N HIS A 26 4.87 21.55 9.22
CA HIS A 26 5.58 21.31 7.98
C HIS A 26 6.46 22.51 7.65
N PRO A 27 7.78 22.33 7.42
CA PRO A 27 8.65 23.42 7.06
C PRO A 27 8.15 24.09 5.78
N THR A 28 8.06 25.42 5.78
CA THR A 28 7.77 26.23 4.58
C THR A 28 9.01 26.46 3.72
N THR A 29 10.03 25.60 3.86
CA THR A 29 11.30 25.75 3.15
C THR A 29 11.09 25.61 1.65
N THR A 30 11.88 26.36 0.88
CA THR A 30 11.94 26.21 -0.58
C THR A 30 13.36 25.77 -0.97
N PRO A 31 13.57 24.53 -1.47
CA PRO A 31 12.54 23.51 -1.67
C PRO A 31 12.08 22.86 -0.33
N PRO A 32 10.98 22.08 -0.32
CA PRO A 32 10.57 21.27 0.81
C PRO A 32 11.71 20.45 1.42
N SER A 33 11.63 20.13 2.71
CA SER A 33 12.76 19.53 3.46
C SER A 33 13.16 18.14 2.96
N HIS A 34 12.25 17.41 2.31
CA HIS A 34 12.50 16.11 1.68
C HIS A 34 13.08 16.22 0.26
N HIS A 35 13.11 17.41 -0.34
CA HIS A 35 13.76 17.65 -1.63
C HIS A 35 15.25 17.98 -1.44
N VAL A 36 16.11 17.37 -2.25
CA VAL A 36 17.55 17.67 -2.24
C VAL A 36 17.88 18.87 -3.15
N THR A 37 17.11 19.07 -4.22
CA THR A 37 17.31 20.12 -5.24
C THR A 37 15.98 20.79 -5.61
N SER A 38 16.03 21.88 -6.39
CA SER A 38 14.85 22.57 -6.94
C SER A 38 15.08 22.90 -8.42
N PRO A 39 14.36 22.27 -9.37
CA PRO A 39 13.39 21.17 -9.18
C PRO A 39 14.05 19.91 -8.60
N PRO A 40 13.29 19.03 -7.92
CA PRO A 40 13.85 17.86 -7.26
C PRO A 40 14.35 16.82 -8.27
N THR A 41 15.61 16.44 -8.11
CA THR A 41 16.27 15.33 -8.82
C THR A 41 16.53 14.12 -7.91
N SER A 42 16.38 14.32 -6.60
CA SER A 42 16.48 13.28 -5.57
C SER A 42 15.82 13.74 -4.27
N PHE A 43 15.54 12.78 -3.40
CA PHE A 43 14.76 12.94 -2.17
C PHE A 43 15.51 12.41 -0.96
N LYS A 44 15.08 12.79 0.25
CA LYS A 44 15.66 12.33 1.51
C LYS A 44 14.61 12.28 2.61
N ASN A 45 14.85 11.44 3.62
CA ASN A 45 14.07 11.50 4.86
C ASN A 45 14.48 12.74 5.68
N PRO A 46 13.54 13.64 6.03
CA PRO A 46 13.88 14.87 6.76
C PRO A 46 13.89 14.68 8.29
N TRP A 47 13.45 13.52 8.81
CA TRP A 47 13.20 13.34 10.24
C TRP A 47 14.37 12.70 11.00
N PRO A 48 14.60 13.09 12.27
CA PRO A 48 15.59 12.45 13.15
C PRO A 48 15.38 10.95 13.39
N SER A 49 14.14 10.48 13.18
CA SER A 49 13.77 9.06 13.24
C SER A 49 14.47 8.22 12.17
N TYR A 50 14.97 8.85 11.10
CA TYR A 50 15.76 8.20 10.05
C TYR A 50 17.26 8.43 10.25
N ALA A 51 17.97 7.37 10.63
CA ALA A 51 19.40 7.41 10.85
C ALA A 51 20.07 6.11 10.39
N HIS A 52 21.19 6.25 9.67
CA HIS A 52 22.04 5.11 9.33
C HIS A 52 22.97 4.80 10.49
N HIS A 53 22.65 3.77 11.26
CA HIS A 53 23.48 3.31 12.38
C HIS A 53 24.50 2.25 11.98
N THR A 54 24.56 1.86 10.70
CA THR A 54 25.49 0.85 10.17
C THR A 54 26.43 1.48 9.15
N SER A 55 27.74 1.27 9.33
CA SER A 55 28.72 1.67 8.32
C SER A 55 28.61 0.78 7.07
N PRO A 56 29.04 1.23 5.88
CA PRO A 56 29.05 0.40 4.67
C PRO A 56 29.79 -0.93 4.84
N LEU A 57 30.84 -0.95 5.66
CA LEU A 57 31.58 -2.17 6.01
C LEU A 57 30.73 -3.12 6.86
N GLU A 58 29.99 -2.60 7.84
CA GLU A 58 29.08 -3.43 8.66
C GLU A 58 27.86 -3.91 7.86
N ALA A 59 27.37 -3.14 6.90
CA ALA A 59 26.36 -3.57 5.94
C ALA A 59 26.86 -4.74 5.08
N LEU A 60 28.08 -4.63 4.54
CA LEU A 60 28.71 -5.70 3.76
C LEU A 60 28.98 -6.95 4.60
N LYS A 61 29.50 -6.78 5.82
CA LYS A 61 29.71 -7.88 6.77
C LYS A 61 28.40 -8.56 7.14
N THR A 62 27.36 -7.80 7.46
CA THR A 62 26.04 -8.37 7.79
C THR A 62 25.50 -9.18 6.61
N ARG A 63 25.55 -8.64 5.39
CA ARG A 63 25.08 -9.33 4.19
C ARG A 63 25.87 -10.61 3.85
N TRP A 64 27.19 -10.61 3.98
CA TRP A 64 28.04 -11.69 3.44
C TRP A 64 28.78 -12.54 4.47
N PHE A 65 29.10 -11.99 5.65
CA PHE A 65 30.08 -12.58 6.59
C PHE A 65 29.54 -12.83 8.01
N ASN A 66 28.42 -12.22 8.41
CA ASN A 66 27.91 -12.36 9.78
C ASN A 66 27.03 -13.60 9.92
N SER A 67 27.64 -14.73 10.31
CA SER A 67 26.97 -16.03 10.47
C SER A 67 26.34 -16.23 11.86
N ALA A 68 26.70 -15.43 12.87
CA ALA A 68 26.36 -15.71 14.27
C ALA A 68 24.90 -15.39 14.65
N ASN A 69 24.21 -14.56 13.86
CA ASN A 69 22.83 -14.12 14.12
C ASN A 69 21.86 -14.47 12.97
N LYS A 70 22.22 -15.38 12.07
CA LYS A 70 21.33 -15.81 10.98
C LYS A 70 20.26 -16.75 11.55
N ASN A 71 19.03 -16.26 11.67
CA ASN A 71 17.87 -17.05 12.09
C ASN A 71 17.06 -17.51 10.86
N SER A 72 17.74 -18.06 9.86
CA SER A 72 17.09 -18.46 8.60
C SER A 72 16.27 -19.73 8.81
N VAL A 73 14.97 -19.56 9.07
CA VAL A 73 14.02 -20.68 9.05
C VAL A 73 13.65 -20.97 7.59
N PRO A 74 13.62 -22.24 7.14
CA PRO A 74 13.17 -22.59 5.80
C PRO A 74 11.72 -22.16 5.57
N ILE A 75 11.35 -21.90 4.31
CA ILE A 75 9.93 -21.71 3.96
C ILE A 75 9.26 -23.06 4.23
N PRO A 76 8.08 -23.10 4.87
CA PRO A 76 7.33 -24.35 5.01
C PRO A 76 7.14 -25.02 3.65
N THR A 77 7.15 -26.35 3.65
CA THR A 77 6.99 -27.14 2.42
C THR A 77 5.65 -26.85 1.75
N ASP A 78 4.63 -26.56 2.56
CA ASP A 78 3.34 -26.06 2.10
C ASP A 78 3.17 -24.58 2.51
N PRO A 79 3.27 -23.63 1.57
CA PRO A 79 3.07 -22.20 1.84
C PRO A 79 1.68 -21.85 2.38
N SER A 80 0.67 -22.72 2.22
CA SER A 80 -0.66 -22.50 2.80
C SER A 80 -0.68 -22.58 4.34
N GLU A 81 0.36 -23.17 4.94
CA GLU A 81 0.60 -23.12 6.39
C GLU A 81 0.98 -21.71 6.87
N LEU A 82 1.47 -20.83 5.99
CA LEU A 82 1.79 -19.44 6.31
C LEU A 82 0.59 -18.53 6.13
N VAL A 83 0.00 -18.57 4.93
CA VAL A 83 -1.13 -17.74 4.54
C VAL A 83 -1.96 -18.53 3.54
N ARG A 84 -3.26 -18.68 3.80
CA ARG A 84 -4.15 -19.37 2.87
C ARG A 84 -4.40 -18.48 1.66
N VAL A 85 -4.58 -19.10 0.50
CA VAL A 85 -4.94 -18.41 -0.74
C VAL A 85 -6.36 -18.80 -1.12
N ARG A 86 -7.27 -17.83 -1.08
CA ARG A 86 -8.66 -17.99 -1.53
C ARG A 86 -8.72 -17.93 -3.05
N ASN A 87 -9.33 -18.97 -3.64
CA ASN A 87 -9.62 -19.04 -5.06
C ASN A 87 -11.03 -19.66 -5.24
N PRO A 88 -12.04 -18.89 -5.67
CA PRO A 88 -11.94 -17.52 -6.15
C PRO A 88 -11.66 -16.50 -5.02
N PRO A 89 -11.05 -15.35 -5.34
CA PRO A 89 -10.96 -14.22 -4.43
C PRO A 89 -12.33 -13.58 -4.18
N ASP A 90 -12.43 -12.91 -3.04
CA ASP A 90 -13.61 -12.27 -2.48
C ASP A 90 -13.88 -10.88 -3.12
N PHE A 91 -13.88 -10.82 -4.46
CA PHE A 91 -14.25 -9.58 -5.17
C PHE A 91 -15.76 -9.38 -5.14
N LEU A 92 -16.20 -8.13 -4.92
CA LEU A 92 -17.63 -7.77 -4.81
C LEU A 92 -18.46 -8.11 -6.05
N ASN A 93 -17.82 -8.29 -7.22
CA ASN A 93 -18.46 -8.59 -8.50
C ASN A 93 -17.78 -9.76 -9.25
N SER A 94 -17.17 -10.72 -8.54
CA SER A 94 -16.55 -11.88 -9.19
C SER A 94 -17.56 -12.65 -10.05
N LYS A 95 -17.15 -13.09 -11.25
CA LYS A 95 -17.91 -14.03 -12.09
C LYS A 95 -18.18 -15.36 -11.38
N VAL A 96 -17.42 -15.64 -10.32
CA VAL A 96 -17.58 -16.77 -9.41
C VAL A 96 -17.91 -16.18 -8.05
N SER A 97 -19.20 -15.98 -7.78
CA SER A 97 -19.68 -15.41 -6.52
C SER A 97 -19.29 -16.30 -5.33
N ASN A 98 -18.51 -15.77 -4.38
CA ASN A 98 -18.37 -16.37 -3.06
C ASN A 98 -19.54 -15.89 -2.18
N PRO A 99 -20.38 -16.80 -1.65
CA PRO A 99 -21.60 -16.42 -0.92
C PRO A 99 -21.33 -15.75 0.44
N THR A 100 -20.09 -15.71 0.90
CA THR A 100 -19.68 -15.14 2.20
C THR A 100 -19.68 -13.62 2.25
N LEU A 101 -19.49 -12.92 1.12
CA LEU A 101 -19.63 -11.46 1.04
C LEU A 101 -21.01 -11.01 0.55
N SER A 102 -21.84 -11.93 0.07
CA SER A 102 -23.19 -11.65 -0.42
C SER A 102 -24.25 -11.67 0.70
N GLY A 103 -23.89 -11.24 1.91
CA GLY A 103 -24.88 -10.97 2.95
C GLY A 103 -25.78 -9.84 2.49
N ASP A 104 -27.09 -10.08 2.40
CA ASP A 104 -28.10 -9.15 1.86
C ASP A 104 -28.14 -7.78 2.59
N ALA A 105 -27.46 -7.65 3.73
CA ALA A 105 -27.39 -6.43 4.54
C ALA A 105 -26.41 -5.35 4.04
N THR A 106 -25.40 -5.68 3.20
CA THR A 106 -24.42 -4.68 2.69
C THR A 106 -24.80 -4.05 1.35
N LYS A 107 -25.85 -4.55 0.67
CA LYS A 107 -26.25 -4.05 -0.66
C LYS A 107 -26.86 -2.66 -0.65
N ASN A 108 -27.27 -2.15 0.51
CA ASN A 108 -28.02 -0.90 0.61
C ASN A 108 -27.18 0.32 1.00
N GLU A 109 -26.05 0.12 1.68
CA GLU A 109 -25.20 1.22 2.16
C GLU A 109 -23.90 1.32 1.35
N PRO A 110 -23.35 2.54 1.18
CA PRO A 110 -22.04 2.70 0.59
C PRO A 110 -20.96 1.97 1.40
N SER A 111 -20.04 1.33 0.70
CA SER A 111 -19.00 0.49 1.34
C SER A 111 -17.67 0.59 0.61
N ILE A 112 -16.59 0.35 1.36
CA ILE A 112 -15.26 0.11 0.79
C ILE A 112 -14.84 -1.31 1.16
N THR A 113 -14.37 -2.08 0.19
CA THR A 113 -13.78 -3.40 0.42
C THR A 113 -12.32 -3.41 0.03
N ALA A 114 -11.44 -3.83 0.93
CA ALA A 114 -10.02 -4.05 0.63
C ALA A 114 -9.77 -5.55 0.52
N THR A 115 -9.42 -6.01 -0.69
CA THR A 115 -9.04 -7.41 -0.94
C THR A 115 -7.53 -7.52 -1.02
N TRP A 116 -6.93 -8.34 -0.16
CA TRP A 116 -5.48 -8.54 -0.18
C TRP A 116 -5.08 -9.47 -1.33
N LEU A 117 -4.16 -9.04 -2.19
CA LEU A 117 -3.70 -9.80 -3.35
C LEU A 117 -2.31 -10.44 -3.12
N GLY A 118 -1.81 -10.34 -1.88
CA GLY A 118 -0.47 -10.74 -1.47
C GLY A 118 0.52 -9.57 -1.45
N HIS A 119 1.53 -9.68 -0.60
CA HIS A 119 2.56 -8.66 -0.36
C HIS A 119 1.94 -7.32 0.08
N ALA A 120 2.22 -6.21 -0.61
CA ALA A 120 1.54 -4.92 -0.43
C ALA A 120 0.42 -4.67 -1.47
N SER A 121 0.07 -5.68 -2.28
CA SER A 121 -0.94 -5.51 -3.32
C SER A 121 -2.35 -5.62 -2.75
N PHE A 122 -3.18 -4.61 -3.02
CA PHE A 122 -4.60 -4.62 -2.64
C PHE A 122 -5.48 -4.17 -3.80
N LEU A 123 -6.66 -4.79 -3.91
CA LEU A 123 -7.78 -4.24 -4.67
C LEU A 123 -8.74 -3.55 -3.71
N ILE A 124 -8.91 -2.25 -3.88
CA ILE A 124 -9.89 -1.44 -3.17
C ILE A 124 -11.11 -1.25 -4.06
N GLN A 125 -12.26 -1.72 -3.61
CA GLN A 125 -13.54 -1.55 -4.30
C GLN A 125 -14.42 -0.62 -3.47
N ALA A 126 -14.63 0.60 -3.94
CA ALA A 126 -15.55 1.55 -3.33
C ALA A 126 -16.86 1.56 -4.14
N ARG A 127 -17.98 1.32 -3.47
CA ARG A 127 -19.31 1.27 -4.08
C ARG A 127 -20.23 2.28 -3.44
N GLY A 128 -21.01 2.98 -4.27
CA GLY A 128 -22.15 3.75 -3.78
C GLY A 128 -23.24 2.85 -3.17
N GLY A 129 -24.24 3.46 -2.53
CA GLY A 129 -25.40 2.75 -1.98
C GLY A 129 -26.31 2.14 -3.05
N SER A 130 -27.43 1.53 -2.64
CA SER A 130 -28.34 0.76 -3.52
C SER A 130 -28.86 1.49 -4.77
N HIS A 131 -28.87 2.82 -4.75
CA HIS A 131 -29.32 3.65 -5.88
C HIS A 131 -28.18 4.04 -6.85
N SER A 132 -26.93 3.75 -6.49
CA SER A 132 -25.77 4.09 -7.29
C SER A 132 -25.31 2.90 -8.13
N THR A 133 -24.91 3.20 -9.36
CA THR A 133 -24.17 2.25 -10.21
C THR A 133 -22.68 2.59 -10.25
N GLU A 134 -22.25 3.61 -9.50
CA GLU A 134 -20.87 4.05 -9.44
C GLU A 134 -20.06 3.15 -8.51
N GLU A 135 -19.00 2.59 -9.10
CA GLU A 135 -17.98 1.81 -8.42
C GLU A 135 -16.62 2.30 -8.92
N PHE A 136 -15.65 2.30 -8.01
CA PHE A 136 -14.24 2.46 -8.32
C PHE A 136 -13.46 1.24 -7.86
N ASN A 137 -12.72 0.64 -8.78
CA ASN A 137 -11.76 -0.41 -8.51
C ASN A 137 -10.34 0.17 -8.60
N ILE A 138 -9.67 0.25 -7.45
CA ILE A 138 -8.34 0.87 -7.32
C ILE A 138 -7.35 -0.22 -6.91
N LEU A 139 -6.29 -0.41 -7.68
CA LEU A 139 -5.17 -1.27 -7.29
C LEU A 139 -4.09 -0.46 -6.58
N LEU A 140 -3.63 -0.96 -5.44
CA LEU A 140 -2.47 -0.46 -4.72
C LEU A 140 -1.29 -1.40 -4.98
N ASP A 141 -0.14 -0.87 -5.40
CA ASP A 141 1.13 -1.58 -5.59
C ASP A 141 0.98 -3.00 -6.18
N PRO A 142 0.39 -3.18 -7.38
CA PRO A 142 0.00 -4.49 -7.88
C PRO A 142 1.20 -5.32 -8.37
N VAL A 143 1.39 -6.50 -7.78
CA VAL A 143 2.46 -7.45 -8.13
C VAL A 143 1.93 -8.87 -8.24
N PHE A 144 1.82 -9.37 -9.47
CA PHE A 144 1.38 -10.74 -9.79
C PHE A 144 2.54 -11.64 -10.26
N SER A 145 3.71 -11.06 -10.55
CA SER A 145 4.87 -11.82 -10.99
C SER A 145 5.36 -12.83 -9.95
N GLU A 146 5.86 -13.96 -10.44
CA GLU A 146 6.52 -14.99 -9.63
C GLU A 146 7.85 -14.47 -9.05
N ARG A 147 8.58 -13.62 -9.79
CA ARG A 147 9.85 -13.04 -9.36
C ARG A 147 9.83 -11.53 -9.47
N VAL A 148 10.26 -10.85 -8.41
CA VAL A 148 10.40 -9.39 -8.35
C VAL A 148 11.87 -8.98 -8.49
N GLY A 149 12.15 -8.16 -9.49
CA GLY A 149 13.49 -7.60 -9.72
C GLY A 149 13.74 -7.26 -11.20
N PRO A 150 14.97 -6.87 -11.57
CA PRO A 150 15.28 -6.39 -12.90
C PRO A 150 14.93 -7.44 -13.96
N TYR A 151 14.04 -7.06 -14.88
CA TYR A 151 13.49 -7.91 -15.94
C TYR A 151 12.83 -9.21 -15.45
N GLY A 152 12.49 -9.32 -14.16
CA GLY A 152 11.96 -10.56 -13.57
C GLY A 152 12.97 -11.72 -13.57
N LEU A 153 14.27 -11.45 -13.77
CA LEU A 153 15.32 -12.48 -13.89
C LEU A 153 16.08 -12.69 -12.58
N VAL A 154 16.30 -11.63 -11.83
CA VAL A 154 17.06 -11.63 -10.57
C VAL A 154 16.17 -11.09 -9.48
N GLY A 155 16.28 -11.63 -8.26
CA GLY A 155 15.56 -11.13 -7.09
C GLY A 155 14.65 -12.19 -6.44
N PRO A 156 13.89 -11.79 -5.40
CA PRO A 156 13.04 -12.69 -4.63
C PRO A 156 12.00 -13.43 -5.48
N VAL A 157 11.81 -14.71 -5.17
CA VAL A 157 10.74 -15.54 -5.72
C VAL A 157 9.60 -15.58 -4.72
N ARG A 158 8.39 -15.40 -5.24
CA ARG A 158 7.13 -15.55 -4.53
C ARG A 158 6.99 -16.99 -4.03
N PHE A 159 6.58 -17.17 -2.79
CA PHE A 159 6.29 -18.51 -2.26
C PHE A 159 4.79 -18.78 -2.06
N THR A 160 3.94 -17.76 -2.00
CA THR A 160 2.47 -17.91 -2.05
C THR A 160 1.92 -17.41 -3.38
N LYS A 161 1.09 -18.22 -4.05
CA LYS A 161 0.51 -17.85 -5.35
C LYS A 161 -0.38 -16.61 -5.24
N PRO A 162 -0.48 -15.76 -6.28
CA PRO A 162 -1.54 -14.77 -6.33
C PRO A 162 -2.92 -15.46 -6.29
N PRO A 163 -3.98 -14.80 -5.80
CA PRO A 163 -5.29 -15.44 -5.64
C PRO A 163 -6.03 -15.63 -6.98
N CYS A 164 -5.58 -14.96 -8.03
CA CYS A 164 -6.12 -15.03 -9.39
C CYS A 164 -5.07 -14.59 -10.41
N GLU A 165 -5.36 -14.76 -11.70
CA GLU A 165 -4.55 -14.18 -12.77
C GLU A 165 -4.93 -12.70 -13.00
N VAL A 166 -4.05 -11.92 -13.63
CA VAL A 166 -4.34 -10.52 -13.99
C VAL A 166 -5.60 -10.42 -14.86
N ALA A 167 -5.81 -11.41 -15.74
CA ALA A 167 -6.99 -11.52 -16.60
C ALA A 167 -8.32 -11.68 -15.85
N ASP A 168 -8.28 -12.15 -14.60
CA ASP A 168 -9.45 -12.40 -13.77
C ASP A 168 -9.83 -11.19 -12.90
N LEU A 169 -8.98 -10.17 -12.85
CA LEU A 169 -9.28 -8.93 -12.12
C LEU A 169 -10.51 -8.23 -12.72
N PRO A 170 -11.32 -7.57 -11.88
CA PRO A 170 -12.38 -6.69 -12.36
C PRO A 170 -11.78 -5.53 -13.17
N HIS A 171 -12.64 -4.76 -13.84
CA HIS A 171 -12.20 -3.53 -14.51
C HIS A 171 -11.51 -2.61 -13.51
N ILE A 172 -10.26 -2.22 -13.74
CA ILE A 172 -9.45 -1.35 -12.87
C ILE A 172 -9.51 0.09 -13.35
N ASP A 173 -9.96 0.97 -12.48
CA ASP A 173 -10.07 2.40 -12.76
C ASP A 173 -8.75 3.12 -12.57
N SER A 174 -8.05 2.76 -11.49
CA SER A 174 -6.85 3.45 -11.06
C SER A 174 -5.83 2.50 -10.47
N VAL A 175 -4.55 2.80 -10.70
CA VAL A 175 -3.41 2.15 -10.06
C VAL A 175 -2.65 3.21 -9.25
N LEU A 176 -2.47 2.97 -7.96
CA LEU A 176 -1.67 3.79 -7.06
C LEU A 176 -0.35 3.08 -6.79
N ILE A 177 0.76 3.80 -6.98
CA ILE A 177 2.11 3.32 -6.72
C ILE A 177 2.71 4.13 -5.58
N SER A 178 3.09 3.47 -4.49
CA SER A 178 3.75 4.12 -3.33
C SER A 178 5.18 4.55 -3.64
N HIS A 179 5.96 3.68 -4.29
CA HIS A 179 7.36 3.91 -4.63
C HIS A 179 7.82 2.95 -5.74
N ASP A 180 9.04 3.14 -6.25
CA ASP A 180 9.51 2.48 -7.47
C ASP A 180 10.19 1.12 -7.27
N HIS A 181 10.22 0.52 -6.07
CA HIS A 181 10.83 -0.81 -5.89
C HIS A 181 10.10 -1.90 -6.69
N TYR A 182 10.81 -2.97 -7.03
CA TYR A 182 10.30 -4.02 -7.93
C TYR A 182 9.13 -4.82 -7.36
N ASP A 183 9.02 -4.89 -6.04
CA ASP A 183 7.94 -5.57 -5.31
C ASP A 183 6.74 -4.65 -5.03
N HIS A 184 6.76 -3.42 -5.54
CA HIS A 184 5.62 -2.48 -5.50
C HIS A 184 5.24 -1.96 -6.90
N LEU A 185 6.20 -1.94 -7.82
CA LEU A 185 6.05 -1.54 -9.22
C LEU A 185 6.54 -2.68 -10.13
N ASP A 186 5.61 -3.57 -10.47
CA ASP A 186 5.86 -4.77 -11.28
C ASP A 186 5.49 -4.58 -12.76
N SER A 187 6.51 -4.39 -13.60
CA SER A 187 6.31 -4.07 -15.03
C SER A 187 5.51 -5.13 -15.82
N PRO A 188 5.70 -6.46 -15.63
CA PRO A 188 4.85 -7.46 -16.25
C PRO A 188 3.37 -7.35 -15.86
N THR A 189 3.07 -7.14 -14.58
CA THR A 189 1.68 -6.93 -14.11
C THR A 189 1.07 -5.69 -14.77
N LEU A 190 1.77 -4.56 -14.74
CA LEU A 190 1.28 -3.31 -15.34
C LEU A 190 1.08 -3.44 -16.86
N SER A 191 1.96 -4.18 -17.55
CA SER A 191 1.84 -4.42 -19.00
C SER A 191 0.58 -5.22 -19.33
N GLN A 192 0.30 -6.28 -18.57
CA GLN A 192 -0.89 -7.10 -18.77
C GLN A 192 -2.17 -6.31 -18.50
N LEU A 193 -2.22 -5.56 -17.39
CA LEU A 193 -3.35 -4.70 -17.03
C LEU A 193 -3.64 -3.64 -18.10
N HIS A 194 -2.61 -2.89 -18.50
CA HIS A 194 -2.75 -1.80 -19.48
C HIS A 194 -3.23 -2.33 -20.84
N LYS A 195 -2.68 -3.48 -21.28
CA LYS A 195 -3.10 -4.14 -22.51
C LYS A 195 -4.54 -4.66 -22.43
N GLN A 196 -4.93 -5.28 -21.31
CA GLN A 196 -6.28 -5.84 -21.11
C GLN A 196 -7.37 -4.77 -21.14
N GLN A 197 -7.06 -3.56 -20.68
CA GLN A 197 -8.01 -2.44 -20.62
C GLN A 197 -7.74 -1.36 -21.67
N ASN A 198 -7.06 -1.71 -22.76
CA ASN A 198 -6.79 -0.83 -23.90
C ASN A 198 -6.23 0.56 -23.51
N GLY A 199 -5.43 0.62 -22.44
CA GLY A 199 -4.86 1.88 -21.95
C GLY A 199 -5.87 2.85 -21.33
N HIS A 200 -6.98 2.38 -20.77
CA HIS A 200 -7.94 3.27 -20.07
C HIS A 200 -7.66 3.47 -18.57
N ILE A 201 -6.61 2.83 -18.03
CA ILE A 201 -6.22 2.92 -16.62
C ILE A 201 -5.58 4.29 -16.32
N ARG A 202 -5.94 4.89 -15.19
CA ARG A 202 -5.27 6.08 -14.63
C ARG A 202 -4.23 5.67 -13.59
N PHE A 203 -3.05 6.28 -13.61
CA PHE A 203 -1.97 6.00 -12.67
C PHE A 203 -1.75 7.20 -11.75
N PHE A 204 -1.57 6.94 -10.46
CA PHE A 204 -1.24 7.92 -9.44
C PHE A 204 0.03 7.46 -8.72
N CYS A 205 1.02 8.32 -8.56
CA CYS A 205 2.32 7.92 -8.03
C CYS A 205 3.04 9.07 -7.31
N ALA A 206 4.01 8.72 -6.46
CA ALA A 206 4.89 9.69 -5.82
C ALA A 206 5.77 10.44 -6.84
N LEU A 207 6.21 11.64 -6.47
CA LEU A 207 7.10 12.50 -7.29
C LEU A 207 8.30 11.74 -7.89
N GLY A 208 8.65 11.97 -9.16
CA GLY A 208 9.64 11.24 -9.96
C GLY A 208 9.20 9.86 -10.52
N VAL A 209 8.22 9.18 -9.92
CA VAL A 209 7.84 7.81 -10.34
C VAL A 209 7.15 7.80 -11.71
N LYS A 210 6.53 8.91 -12.14
CA LYS A 210 5.94 9.01 -13.49
C LYS A 210 6.97 8.72 -14.57
N ASN A 211 8.19 9.23 -14.39
CA ASN A 211 9.27 8.99 -15.34
C ASN A 211 9.63 7.50 -15.41
N VAL A 212 9.53 6.76 -14.31
CA VAL A 212 9.72 5.30 -14.32
C VAL A 212 8.62 4.63 -15.13
N LEU A 213 7.35 4.94 -14.85
CA LEU A 213 6.18 4.32 -15.50
C LEU A 213 6.17 4.53 -17.02
N VAL A 214 6.42 5.75 -17.50
CA VAL A 214 6.41 6.04 -18.95
C VAL A 214 7.59 5.41 -19.69
N ASN A 215 8.71 5.18 -19.00
CA ASN A 215 9.91 4.59 -19.59
C ASN A 215 9.98 3.06 -19.45
N LEU A 216 8.96 2.40 -18.90
CA LEU A 216 8.88 0.93 -18.88
C LEU A 216 8.78 0.31 -20.28
N GLY A 217 8.39 1.10 -21.30
CA GLY A 217 8.22 0.60 -22.67
C GLY A 217 6.95 -0.23 -22.89
N ILE A 218 5.97 -0.13 -21.98
CA ILE A 218 4.73 -0.93 -22.00
C ILE A 218 3.50 -0.16 -22.50
N GLY A 219 3.67 1.06 -23.03
CA GLY A 219 2.60 1.87 -23.62
C GLY A 219 1.89 2.83 -22.66
N ILE A 220 2.32 2.94 -21.41
CA ILE A 220 1.83 3.98 -20.48
C ILE A 220 2.35 5.34 -20.96
N VAL A 221 1.43 6.28 -21.21
CA VAL A 221 1.77 7.64 -21.66
C VAL A 221 1.61 8.66 -20.54
N SER A 222 2.32 9.78 -20.65
CA SER A 222 2.36 10.85 -19.64
C SER A 222 0.97 11.31 -19.18
N ASP A 223 0.02 11.43 -20.10
CA ASP A 223 -1.34 11.92 -19.80
C ASP A 223 -2.16 10.97 -18.95
N GLN A 224 -1.75 9.69 -18.84
CA GLN A 224 -2.38 8.70 -17.96
C GLN A 224 -1.87 8.78 -16.52
N VAL A 225 -0.74 9.45 -16.30
CA VAL A 225 -0.02 9.44 -15.01
C VAL A 225 -0.11 10.80 -14.33
N THR A 226 -0.72 10.81 -13.16
CA THR A 226 -0.71 11.91 -12.21
C THR A 226 0.38 11.65 -11.17
N GLU A 227 1.26 12.62 -10.98
CA GLU A 227 2.36 12.54 -10.03
C GLU A 227 2.12 13.55 -8.90
N LEU A 228 2.33 13.14 -7.65
CA LEU A 228 2.00 13.94 -6.47
C LEU A 228 3.19 13.99 -5.51
N ASP A 229 3.45 15.17 -4.94
CA ASP A 229 4.36 15.33 -3.81
C ASP A 229 3.63 15.00 -2.49
N TRP A 230 4.36 14.91 -1.38
CA TRP A 230 3.74 14.77 -0.07
C TRP A 230 2.79 15.93 0.23
N TRP A 231 1.62 15.56 0.76
CA TRP A 231 0.48 16.43 1.08
C TRP A 231 -0.30 16.98 -0.11
N ASP A 232 0.09 16.62 -1.35
CA ASP A 232 -0.73 16.83 -2.52
C ASP A 232 -1.87 15.80 -2.60
N GLY A 233 -2.97 16.18 -3.21
CA GLY A 233 -4.09 15.28 -3.42
C GLY A 233 -4.89 15.61 -4.67
N VAL A 234 -5.68 14.64 -5.10
CA VAL A 234 -6.61 14.74 -6.22
C VAL A 234 -7.90 14.02 -5.88
N ARG A 235 -9.02 14.52 -6.39
CA ARG A 235 -10.31 13.84 -6.36
C ARG A 235 -10.55 13.14 -7.68
N ILE A 236 -10.91 11.87 -7.63
CA ILE A 236 -11.45 11.13 -8.77
C ILE A 236 -12.97 11.02 -8.64
N SER A 237 -13.67 11.24 -9.74
CA SER A 237 -15.13 11.08 -9.86
C SER A 237 -15.51 10.70 -11.29
N ARG A 238 -16.77 10.31 -11.51
CA ARG A 238 -17.31 10.10 -12.86
C ARG A 238 -18.35 11.17 -13.16
N LEU A 239 -18.36 11.67 -14.39
CA LEU A 239 -19.47 12.49 -14.86
C LEU A 239 -20.66 11.57 -15.17
N LYS A 240 -21.85 11.93 -14.67
CA LYS A 240 -23.10 11.32 -15.13
C LYS A 240 -23.32 11.75 -16.57
N ALA A 241 -23.49 10.78 -17.48
CA ALA A 241 -23.91 11.05 -18.84
C ALA A 241 -25.38 11.47 -18.82
N THR A 242 -25.67 12.77 -18.71
CA THR A 242 -27.03 13.29 -18.87
C THR A 242 -27.16 14.03 -20.21
N GLU A 243 -28.12 13.60 -21.02
CA GLU A 243 -28.50 14.25 -22.30
C GLU A 243 -29.27 15.57 -22.11
N LYS A 244 -29.34 16.11 -20.89
CA LYS A 244 -30.08 17.33 -20.57
C LYS A 244 -29.21 18.28 -19.75
N GLU A 245 -28.84 19.41 -20.36
CA GLU A 245 -27.97 20.47 -19.82
C GLU A 245 -28.46 21.10 -18.50
N GLU A 246 -29.67 20.77 -18.02
CA GLU A 246 -30.30 21.39 -16.85
C GLU A 246 -30.19 20.60 -15.54
N GLN A 247 -29.63 19.38 -15.55
CA GLN A 247 -29.25 18.65 -14.32
C GLN A 247 -27.72 18.55 -14.24
N LYS A 248 -27.10 19.62 -13.75
CA LYS A 248 -25.66 19.63 -13.41
C LYS A 248 -25.37 18.72 -12.22
N ASP A 249 -24.47 17.77 -12.46
CA ASP A 249 -23.35 17.41 -11.59
C ASP A 249 -23.66 16.99 -10.14
N GLU A 250 -24.41 15.90 -9.96
CA GLU A 250 -24.34 15.16 -8.68
C GLU A 250 -23.70 13.80 -8.92
N THR A 251 -22.41 13.66 -8.59
CA THR A 251 -21.69 12.39 -8.56
C THR A 251 -22.06 11.63 -7.29
N ASP A 252 -22.45 10.36 -7.40
CA ASP A 252 -22.88 9.60 -6.22
C ASP A 252 -21.70 9.15 -5.35
N LEU A 253 -20.53 8.99 -5.98
CA LEU A 253 -19.28 8.58 -5.36
C LEU A 253 -18.11 9.39 -5.92
N SER A 254 -17.29 9.92 -5.02
CA SER A 254 -15.98 10.47 -5.35
C SER A 254 -14.93 10.00 -4.34
N ILE A 255 -13.68 9.91 -4.78
CA ILE A 255 -12.58 9.42 -3.94
C ILE A 255 -11.46 10.44 -3.96
N ASP A 256 -11.10 10.94 -2.79
CA ASP A 256 -9.89 11.72 -2.60
C ASP A 256 -8.71 10.77 -2.46
N LEU A 257 -7.70 10.94 -3.31
CA LEU A 257 -6.41 10.26 -3.28
C LEU A 257 -5.37 11.28 -2.84
N ILE A 258 -4.78 11.08 -1.67
CA ILE A 258 -3.85 12.02 -1.07
C ILE A 258 -2.51 11.29 -0.85
N CYS A 259 -1.46 11.86 -1.41
CA CYS A 259 -0.09 11.37 -1.26
C CYS A 259 0.44 11.86 0.10
N THR A 260 0.68 10.97 1.05
CA THR A 260 1.17 11.32 2.39
C THR A 260 2.59 10.81 2.62
N PRO A 261 3.36 11.37 3.55
CA PRO A 261 4.73 10.92 3.77
C PRO A 261 4.82 9.46 4.25
N SER A 262 5.95 8.82 3.96
CA SER A 262 6.41 7.59 4.61
C SER A 262 7.91 7.66 4.87
N GLN A 263 8.42 6.87 5.81
CA GLN A 263 9.84 6.79 6.13
C GLN A 263 10.48 5.62 5.39
N HIS A 264 10.79 5.79 4.11
CA HIS A 264 11.35 4.75 3.26
C HIS A 264 12.45 5.30 2.34
N ARG A 265 12.74 4.61 1.24
CA ARG A 265 13.68 4.98 0.19
C ARG A 265 13.16 4.50 -1.16
N SER A 266 13.78 4.93 -2.25
CA SER A 266 13.47 4.45 -3.60
C SER A 266 14.72 3.98 -4.34
N GLY A 267 14.51 3.32 -5.46
CA GLY A 267 15.52 3.04 -6.48
C GLY A 267 15.43 1.65 -7.07
N ARG A 268 15.43 1.57 -8.41
CA ARG A 268 15.45 0.31 -9.18
C ARG A 268 16.83 -0.11 -9.68
N THR A 269 17.79 0.81 -9.68
CA THR A 269 19.14 0.56 -10.19
C THR A 269 20.20 1.10 -9.21
N PRO A 270 21.43 0.58 -9.22
CA PRO A 270 22.48 1.02 -8.29
C PRO A 270 22.84 2.52 -8.38
N TRP A 271 22.44 3.22 -9.44
CA TRP A 271 22.71 4.64 -9.70
C TRP A 271 21.47 5.53 -9.61
N SER A 272 20.31 4.98 -9.25
CA SER A 272 19.03 5.71 -9.16
C SER A 272 18.43 5.62 -7.76
N PHE A 273 19.26 5.44 -6.73
CA PHE A 273 18.76 5.46 -5.36
C PHE A 273 18.24 6.85 -5.01
N GLU A 274 17.05 6.90 -4.43
CA GLU A 274 16.42 8.13 -3.95
C GLU A 274 16.14 9.16 -5.05
N SER A 275 16.18 8.76 -6.34
CA SER A 275 15.86 9.66 -7.47
C SER A 275 14.36 9.88 -7.67
N THR A 276 13.53 9.05 -7.06
CA THR A 276 12.07 9.23 -6.99
C THR A 276 11.64 9.32 -5.53
N LEU A 277 10.51 9.95 -5.27
CA LEU A 277 9.87 9.99 -3.98
C LEU A 277 9.24 8.62 -3.66
N TRP A 278 8.93 8.43 -2.38
CA TRP A 278 8.16 7.33 -1.82
C TRP A 278 7.04 7.91 -0.98
N CYS A 279 5.88 7.27 -0.90
CA CYS A 279 4.76 7.79 -0.13
C CYS A 279 3.94 6.69 0.53
N SER A 280 3.06 7.12 1.43
CA SER A 280 1.84 6.42 1.81
C SER A 280 0.65 7.04 1.06
N TRP A 281 -0.48 6.35 1.02
CA TRP A 281 -1.71 6.84 0.38
C TRP A 281 -2.86 6.94 1.36
N VAL A 282 -3.55 8.06 1.34
CA VAL A 282 -4.87 8.23 1.98
C VAL A 282 -5.94 8.19 0.90
N LEU A 283 -6.93 7.32 1.08
CA LEU A 283 -8.12 7.23 0.24
C LEU A 283 -9.34 7.61 1.07
N LYS A 284 -10.13 8.59 0.63
CA LYS A 284 -11.37 9.00 1.31
C LYS A 284 -12.55 8.97 0.35
N ALA A 285 -13.51 8.09 0.60
CA ALA A 285 -14.72 8.01 -0.21
C ALA A 285 -15.80 8.95 0.33
N SER A 286 -16.32 9.80 -0.55
CA SER A 286 -17.43 10.71 -0.27
C SER A 286 -18.64 10.32 -1.11
N TYR A 287 -19.81 10.27 -0.46
CA TYR A 287 -21.07 9.78 -1.04
C TYR A 287 -22.15 10.86 -0.92
N SER A 288 -22.83 11.21 -2.00
CA SER A 288 -23.82 12.30 -2.02
C SER A 288 -25.05 12.04 -1.15
N HIS A 289 -25.52 10.79 -1.11
CA HIS A 289 -26.78 10.39 -0.46
C HIS A 289 -26.57 9.52 0.79
N SER A 290 -25.37 9.48 1.36
CA SER A 290 -25.11 8.75 2.60
C SER A 290 -25.82 9.44 3.77
N THR A 291 -26.66 8.69 4.49
CA THR A 291 -27.26 9.13 5.77
C THR A 291 -26.24 9.14 6.92
N THR A 292 -25.09 8.50 6.71
CA THR A 292 -23.98 8.45 7.67
C THR A 292 -23.03 9.64 7.44
N SER A 293 -22.81 10.44 8.50
CA SER A 293 -21.91 11.59 8.50
C SER A 293 -20.42 11.22 8.35
N LYS A 294 -20.07 9.96 8.59
CA LYS A 294 -18.70 9.46 8.58
C LYS A 294 -18.29 8.94 7.20
N SER A 295 -17.44 9.70 6.51
CA SER A 295 -16.75 9.23 5.29
C SER A 295 -15.89 8.00 5.60
N LYS A 296 -15.95 7.00 4.72
CA LYS A 296 -15.11 5.80 4.79
C LYS A 296 -13.72 6.13 4.24
N SER A 297 -12.69 5.74 4.97
CA SER A 297 -11.31 6.10 4.62
C SER A 297 -10.33 4.95 4.85
N ILE A 298 -9.36 4.84 3.94
CA ILE A 298 -8.26 3.88 4.00
C ILE A 298 -6.94 4.63 4.08
N PHE A 299 -6.06 4.17 4.96
CA PHE A 299 -4.65 4.53 4.96
C PHE A 299 -3.81 3.33 4.49
N PHE A 300 -3.09 3.50 3.39
CA PHE A 300 -2.14 2.52 2.89
C PHE A 300 -0.73 3.02 3.14
N ALA A 301 0.00 2.35 4.05
CA ALA A 301 1.30 2.84 4.50
C ALA A 301 2.41 2.70 3.44
N GLY A 302 2.21 1.85 2.42
CA GLY A 302 3.30 1.37 1.58
C GLY A 302 4.37 0.67 2.42
N ASP A 303 5.62 0.73 1.97
CA ASP A 303 6.76 0.39 2.81
C ASP A 303 7.19 1.59 3.63
N THR A 304 7.42 1.37 4.92
CA THR A 304 7.87 2.42 5.82
C THR A 304 8.53 1.86 7.06
N GLY A 305 9.54 2.56 7.57
CA GLY A 305 9.99 2.45 8.96
C GLY A 305 9.16 3.34 9.87
N TYR A 306 9.37 3.17 11.18
CA TYR A 306 8.78 4.05 12.20
C TYR A 306 9.84 4.86 12.94
N ARG A 307 10.95 4.19 13.32
CA ARG A 307 12.15 4.81 13.87
C ARG A 307 13.35 3.90 13.67
N SER A 308 14.52 4.49 13.51
CA SER A 308 15.77 3.75 13.45
C SER A 308 16.11 3.20 14.83
N VAL A 309 16.58 1.95 14.90
CA VAL A 309 16.95 1.26 16.13
C VAL A 309 18.43 0.89 16.03
N PRO A 310 19.30 1.33 16.96
CA PRO A 310 20.71 0.96 16.93
C PRO A 310 20.90 -0.53 17.22
N SER A 311 22.03 -1.09 16.77
CA SER A 311 22.40 -2.46 17.14
C SER A 311 22.57 -2.60 18.65
N SER A 312 22.11 -3.73 19.22
CA SER A 312 22.34 -4.11 20.62
C SER A 312 23.82 -4.25 21.00
N THR A 313 24.74 -4.14 20.03
CA THR A 313 26.20 -4.22 20.22
C THR A 313 26.90 -2.86 20.26
N SER A 314 26.15 -1.74 20.17
CA SER A 314 26.76 -0.40 20.24
C SER A 314 27.26 -0.10 21.65
N THR A 315 28.58 -0.18 21.85
CA THR A 315 29.29 0.17 23.10
C THR A 315 29.34 1.68 23.38
N SER A 316 28.48 2.48 22.74
CA SER A 316 28.38 3.93 22.97
C SER A 316 27.46 4.19 24.15
N THR A 317 28.01 4.79 25.21
CA THR A 317 27.41 5.06 26.53
C THR A 317 26.29 6.12 26.53
N SER A 318 25.59 6.32 25.42
CA SER A 318 24.48 7.26 25.29
C SER A 318 23.62 6.84 24.10
N THR A 319 22.49 6.15 24.32
CA THR A 319 21.61 5.77 23.21
C THR A 319 20.17 5.54 23.68
N SER A 320 19.43 6.60 24.02
CA SER A 320 17.98 6.54 23.82
C SER A 320 17.73 6.36 22.31
N PRO A 321 16.81 5.48 21.88
CA PRO A 321 16.49 5.36 20.46
C PRO A 321 15.98 6.71 19.93
N PRO A 322 16.21 7.02 18.65
CA PRO A 322 15.57 8.16 17.99
C PRO A 322 14.06 8.25 18.27
N PRO A 323 13.48 9.46 18.24
CA PRO A 323 12.04 9.60 18.34
C PRO A 323 11.33 8.88 17.17
N PRO A 324 10.03 8.58 17.30
CA PRO A 324 9.17 8.22 16.18
C PRO A 324 9.24 9.20 15.02
N CYS A 325 8.96 8.70 13.81
CA CYS A 325 8.65 9.55 12.67
C CYS A 325 7.36 10.34 12.96
N PRO A 326 7.41 11.68 13.01
CA PRO A 326 6.24 12.49 13.35
C PRO A 326 5.15 12.46 12.27
N ALA A 327 5.48 12.07 11.03
CA ALA A 327 4.54 12.08 9.92
C ALA A 327 3.26 11.28 10.20
N PHE A 328 3.34 10.16 10.92
CA PHE A 328 2.17 9.32 11.19
C PHE A 328 1.16 10.00 12.10
N SER A 329 1.61 10.70 13.15
CA SER A 329 0.72 11.44 14.04
C SER A 329 0.17 12.70 13.38
N GLU A 330 0.93 13.32 12.48
CA GLU A 330 0.48 14.41 11.61
C GLU A 330 -0.62 13.92 10.65
N ILE A 331 -0.41 12.79 9.95
CA ILE A 331 -1.41 12.15 9.08
C ILE A 331 -2.69 11.83 9.87
N GLY A 332 -2.57 11.22 11.06
CA GLY A 332 -3.73 10.92 11.91
C GLY A 332 -4.46 12.15 12.44
N THR A 333 -3.76 13.29 12.57
CA THR A 333 -4.36 14.57 12.99
C THR A 333 -5.10 15.26 11.84
N ILE A 334 -4.53 15.24 10.63
CA ILE A 334 -5.08 15.94 9.46
C ILE A 334 -6.17 15.11 8.78
N HIS A 335 -5.94 13.80 8.63
CA HIS A 335 -6.75 12.95 7.79
C HIS A 335 -7.53 11.88 8.56
N GLY A 336 -7.07 11.47 9.74
CA GLY A 336 -7.72 10.47 10.58
C GLY A 336 -8.95 11.00 11.34
N PRO A 337 -9.69 10.12 12.05
CA PRO A 337 -9.44 8.68 12.14
C PRO A 337 -9.71 7.94 10.82
N PHE A 338 -9.01 6.83 10.60
CA PHE A 338 -9.17 5.98 9.42
C PHE A 338 -10.09 4.80 9.72
N THR A 339 -10.96 4.44 8.79
CA THR A 339 -11.80 3.24 8.93
C THR A 339 -10.96 1.97 8.86
N LEU A 340 -9.97 1.94 7.96
CA LEU A 340 -9.03 0.82 7.80
C LEU A 340 -7.63 1.33 7.47
N SER A 341 -6.60 0.75 8.09
CA SER A 341 -5.21 0.92 7.67
C SER A 341 -4.60 -0.39 7.20
N LEU A 342 -3.79 -0.33 6.15
CA LEU A 342 -3.03 -1.44 5.60
C LEU A 342 -1.56 -1.19 5.95
N LEU A 343 -1.01 -1.99 6.87
CA LEU A 343 0.26 -1.70 7.54
C LEU A 343 1.27 -2.83 7.32
N PRO A 344 2.52 -2.52 6.92
CA PRO A 344 3.54 -3.55 6.69
C PRO A 344 3.96 -4.18 8.02
N ILE A 345 4.08 -5.51 8.06
CA ILE A 345 4.54 -6.23 9.26
C ILE A 345 5.76 -7.14 9.00
N GLY A 346 6.20 -7.25 7.74
CA GLY A 346 7.34 -8.08 7.33
C GLY A 346 8.57 -7.27 6.91
N CYS A 347 9.63 -7.99 6.54
CA CYS A 347 10.91 -7.43 6.09
C CYS A 347 11.59 -6.48 7.09
N TYR A 348 11.36 -6.66 8.39
CA TYR A 348 11.84 -5.75 9.43
C TYR A 348 13.18 -6.16 10.05
N SER A 349 13.67 -7.38 9.80
CA SER A 349 14.89 -7.91 10.42
C SER A 349 16.08 -7.95 9.44
N PRO A 350 17.32 -7.67 9.87
CA PRO A 350 17.75 -7.30 11.22
C PRO A 350 17.45 -5.83 11.51
N ARG A 351 16.93 -5.54 12.71
CA ARG A 351 16.45 -4.20 13.09
C ARG A 351 17.50 -3.11 12.86
N ALA A 352 18.76 -3.35 13.23
CA ALA A 352 19.85 -2.37 13.06
C ALA A 352 20.07 -1.88 11.61
N PHE A 353 19.58 -2.62 10.62
CA PHE A 353 19.66 -2.26 9.21
C PHE A 353 18.29 -1.85 8.64
N MET A 354 17.24 -2.61 8.99
CA MET A 354 15.93 -2.47 8.37
C MET A 354 15.03 -1.44 9.07
N SER A 355 15.24 -1.12 10.35
CA SER A 355 14.31 -0.27 11.13
C SER A 355 14.09 1.13 10.57
N ALA A 356 15.08 1.67 9.85
CA ALA A 356 14.96 2.98 9.22
C ALA A 356 13.94 2.99 8.08
N VAL A 357 13.68 1.84 7.46
CA VAL A 357 12.90 1.70 6.21
C VAL A 357 11.76 0.68 6.28
N HIS A 358 11.76 -0.24 7.24
CA HIS A 358 10.69 -1.21 7.47
C HIS A 358 10.30 -1.27 8.96
N ALA A 359 9.00 -1.10 9.21
CA ALA A 359 8.36 -1.21 10.50
C ALA A 359 8.37 -2.67 10.95
N SER A 360 8.72 -2.91 12.21
CA SER A 360 8.39 -4.19 12.84
C SER A 360 6.90 -4.28 13.12
N PRO A 361 6.36 -5.47 13.46
CA PRO A 361 5.00 -5.59 13.95
C PRO A 361 4.69 -4.63 15.12
N ALA A 362 5.62 -4.44 16.05
CA ALA A 362 5.48 -3.45 17.13
C ALA A 362 5.41 -2.00 16.63
N ASP A 363 6.27 -1.62 15.69
CA ASP A 363 6.21 -0.30 15.06
C ASP A 363 4.87 -0.08 14.36
N SER A 364 4.31 -1.10 13.70
CA SER A 364 3.04 -0.98 13.00
C SER A 364 1.84 -0.84 13.96
N ILE A 365 1.90 -1.36 15.19
CA ILE A 365 0.88 -1.09 16.21
C ILE A 365 0.98 0.37 16.67
N ALA A 366 2.19 0.92 16.77
CA ALA A 366 2.38 2.34 17.05
C ALA A 366 1.85 3.22 15.90
N ILE A 367 2.10 2.83 14.63
CA ILE A 367 1.54 3.52 13.46
C ILE A 367 0.01 3.47 13.49
N HIS A 368 -0.60 2.33 13.77
CA HIS A 368 -2.06 2.18 13.93
C HIS A 368 -2.64 3.24 14.89
N ARG A 369 -1.99 3.44 16.05
CA ARG A 369 -2.39 4.48 17.03
C ARG A 369 -2.16 5.90 16.51
N ASP A 370 -0.98 6.17 15.96
CA ASP A 370 -0.57 7.51 15.50
C ASP A 370 -1.48 8.01 14.36
N VAL A 371 -1.83 7.13 13.41
CA VAL A 371 -2.77 7.47 12.33
C VAL A 371 -4.23 7.46 12.78
N LYS A 372 -4.51 7.07 14.03
CA LYS A 372 -5.86 6.94 14.61
C LYS A 372 -6.74 5.98 13.79
N SER A 373 -6.19 4.83 13.45
CA SER A 373 -6.92 3.81 12.71
C SER A 373 -7.91 3.08 13.61
N GLU A 374 -9.12 2.83 13.12
CA GLU A 374 -10.11 2.01 13.81
C GLU A 374 -9.80 0.52 13.64
N LYS A 375 -9.44 0.13 12.41
CA LYS A 375 -9.07 -1.23 12.06
C LYS A 375 -7.76 -1.27 11.31
N SER A 376 -6.93 -2.28 11.49
CA SER A 376 -5.74 -2.47 10.65
C SER A 376 -5.49 -3.92 10.27
N ILE A 377 -5.11 -4.12 9.02
CA ILE A 377 -4.70 -5.41 8.49
C ILE A 377 -3.21 -5.37 8.18
N GLY A 378 -2.48 -6.38 8.64
CA GLY A 378 -1.07 -6.57 8.32
C GLY A 378 -0.86 -6.93 6.85
N MET A 379 0.17 -6.38 6.23
CA MET A 379 0.59 -6.66 4.85
C MET A 379 2.13 -6.80 4.75
N HIS A 380 2.65 -6.93 3.52
CA HIS A 380 4.11 -7.04 3.25
C HIS A 380 4.79 -8.28 3.87
N TYR A 381 4.00 -9.32 4.17
CA TYR A 381 4.49 -10.60 4.66
C TYR A 381 3.90 -11.75 3.84
N GLY A 382 4.39 -12.96 4.09
CA GLY A 382 3.77 -14.18 3.57
C GLY A 382 3.78 -14.32 2.05
N THR A 383 4.56 -13.51 1.31
CA THR A 383 4.58 -13.54 -0.17
C THR A 383 5.98 -13.63 -0.75
N PHE A 384 6.86 -12.66 -0.44
CA PHE A 384 8.26 -12.66 -0.82
C PHE A 384 9.15 -12.65 0.41
N ARG A 385 10.40 -13.10 0.27
CA ARG A 385 11.45 -12.82 1.26
C ARG A 385 12.26 -11.62 0.80
N GLY A 386 12.35 -10.59 1.62
CA GLY A 386 13.26 -9.47 1.37
C GLY A 386 14.70 -9.97 1.29
N SER A 387 15.53 -9.33 0.45
CA SER A 387 16.88 -9.82 0.15
C SER A 387 17.77 -9.97 1.39
N ILE A 388 17.66 -9.03 2.34
CA ILE A 388 18.42 -9.06 3.60
C ILE A 388 17.63 -9.85 4.66
N SER A 389 16.34 -9.57 4.81
CA SER A 389 15.48 -10.20 5.81
C SER A 389 15.36 -11.72 5.66
N ALA A 390 15.55 -12.27 4.45
CA ALA A 390 15.60 -13.71 4.20
C ALA A 390 16.56 -14.49 5.11
N HIS A 391 17.60 -13.84 5.65
CA HIS A 391 18.60 -14.44 6.52
C HIS A 391 18.31 -14.27 8.02
N TYR A 392 17.37 -13.40 8.40
CA TYR A 392 17.18 -12.94 9.79
C TYR A 392 15.74 -13.01 10.28
N GLU A 393 14.77 -13.08 9.36
CA GLU A 393 13.34 -13.08 9.64
C GLU A 393 12.74 -14.45 9.26
N PRO A 394 12.29 -15.25 10.24
CA PRO A 394 11.43 -16.38 9.96
C PRO A 394 10.12 -15.90 9.33
N VAL A 395 9.70 -16.52 8.22
CA VAL A 395 8.46 -16.14 7.50
C VAL A 395 7.18 -16.31 8.31
N THR A 396 7.23 -17.08 9.40
CA THR A 396 6.12 -17.27 10.37
C THR A 396 6.08 -16.19 11.45
N GLU A 397 7.18 -15.48 11.69
CA GLU A 397 7.35 -14.55 12.82
C GLU A 397 6.47 -13.29 12.72
N PRO A 398 6.29 -12.64 11.55
CA PRO A 398 5.52 -11.39 11.44
C PRO A 398 4.12 -11.44 12.08
N VAL A 399 3.34 -12.48 11.79
CA VAL A 399 1.96 -12.62 12.29
C VAL A 399 1.94 -12.89 13.79
N VAL A 400 2.87 -13.71 14.28
CA VAL A 400 3.00 -14.03 15.71
C VAL A 400 3.30 -12.76 16.49
N LEU A 401 4.31 -12.01 16.09
CA LEU A 401 4.68 -10.77 16.79
C LEU A 401 3.63 -9.66 16.63
N TRP A 402 2.91 -9.61 15.50
CA TRP A 402 1.78 -8.70 15.31
C TRP A 402 0.67 -8.97 16.33
N ARG A 403 0.36 -10.24 16.54
CA ARG A 403 -0.64 -10.67 17.53
C ARG A 403 -0.18 -10.43 18.96
N GLU A 404 1.04 -10.83 19.30
CA GLU A 404 1.58 -10.64 20.65
C GLU A 404 1.61 -9.16 21.04
N GLU A 405 1.98 -8.29 20.11
CA GLU A 405 1.95 -6.84 20.35
C GLU A 405 0.52 -6.31 20.50
N ALA A 406 -0.41 -6.76 19.65
CA ALA A 406 -1.82 -6.39 19.77
C ALA A 406 -2.37 -6.74 21.16
N GLU A 407 -2.11 -7.97 21.63
CA GLU A 407 -2.51 -8.44 22.96
C GLU A 407 -1.83 -7.62 24.07
N ARG A 408 -0.55 -7.27 23.91
CA ARG A 408 0.21 -6.43 24.85
C ARG A 408 -0.36 -5.01 24.97
N GLU A 409 -0.85 -4.45 23.87
CA GLU A 409 -1.46 -3.11 23.79
C GLU A 409 -2.98 -3.13 24.04
N GLY A 410 -3.55 -4.29 24.36
CA GLY A 410 -4.96 -4.46 24.70
C GLY A 410 -5.92 -4.27 23.51
N LEU A 411 -5.45 -4.50 22.28
CA LEU A 411 -6.22 -4.36 21.05
C LEU A 411 -6.95 -5.67 20.69
N GLY A 412 -8.18 -5.55 20.19
CA GLY A 412 -8.94 -6.70 19.69
C GLY A 412 -8.28 -7.33 18.46
N TRP A 413 -7.98 -8.63 18.52
CA TRP A 413 -7.33 -9.38 17.43
C TRP A 413 -8.35 -10.03 16.48
N ARG A 414 -8.19 -9.81 15.17
CA ARG A 414 -8.87 -10.57 14.12
C ARG A 414 -8.02 -11.75 13.67
N GLY A 415 -8.46 -12.95 14.01
CA GLY A 415 -7.94 -14.20 13.45
C GLY A 415 -8.75 -14.72 12.25
N ASP A 416 -8.37 -15.89 11.73
CA ASP A 416 -9.04 -16.54 10.61
C ASP A 416 -10.54 -16.75 10.89
N GLY A 417 -11.39 -16.10 10.09
CA GLY A 417 -12.86 -16.27 10.16
C GLY A 417 -13.56 -15.52 11.29
N ASP A 418 -12.87 -14.64 12.02
CA ASP A 418 -13.49 -13.85 13.09
C ASP A 418 -14.25 -12.63 12.56
N SER A 419 -15.53 -12.54 12.91
CA SER A 419 -16.43 -11.43 12.59
C SER A 419 -16.78 -10.58 13.82
N GLY A 420 -16.09 -10.79 14.95
CA GLY A 420 -16.28 -10.03 16.19
C GLY A 420 -15.83 -8.57 16.12
N GLU A 421 -15.83 -7.88 17.26
CA GLU A 421 -15.19 -6.56 17.36
C GLU A 421 -13.67 -6.73 17.40
N TRP A 422 -12.98 -6.14 16.42
CA TRP A 422 -11.54 -6.22 16.25
C TRP A 422 -10.97 -4.88 15.81
N GLU A 423 -9.71 -4.64 16.16
CA GLU A 423 -8.96 -3.42 15.86
C GLU A 423 -7.73 -3.72 14.99
N VAL A 424 -7.11 -4.90 15.15
CA VAL A 424 -5.95 -5.30 14.34
C VAL A 424 -6.01 -6.78 13.98
N GLY A 425 -5.47 -7.16 12.84
CA GLY A 425 -5.30 -8.57 12.52
C GLY A 425 -4.74 -8.82 11.14
N VAL A 426 -5.09 -9.98 10.58
CA VAL A 426 -4.62 -10.47 9.28
C VAL A 426 -5.80 -10.92 8.43
N CYS A 427 -5.54 -11.19 7.15
CA CYS A 427 -6.50 -11.81 6.24
C CYS A 427 -5.81 -12.83 5.33
N ASP A 428 -6.59 -13.71 4.70
CA ASP A 428 -6.08 -14.61 3.67
C ASP A 428 -5.74 -13.83 2.39
N ILE A 429 -4.82 -14.36 1.56
CA ILE A 429 -4.63 -13.82 0.22
C ILE A 429 -5.90 -14.13 -0.59
N GLY A 430 -6.52 -13.09 -1.15
CA GLY A 430 -7.82 -13.15 -1.82
C GLY A 430 -9.01 -12.89 -0.91
N GLU A 431 -8.82 -12.66 0.40
CA GLU A 431 -9.90 -12.26 1.31
C GLU A 431 -10.20 -10.75 1.23
N GLY A 432 -11.49 -10.43 1.16
CA GLY A 432 -12.03 -9.08 1.17
C GLY A 432 -12.46 -8.65 2.57
N VAL A 433 -11.95 -7.52 3.05
CA VAL A 433 -12.36 -6.87 4.29
C VAL A 433 -13.25 -5.68 3.95
N VAL A 434 -14.54 -5.77 4.28
CA VAL A 434 -15.53 -4.71 4.07
C VAL A 434 -15.54 -3.77 5.26
N VAL A 435 -15.48 -2.46 5.00
CA VAL A 435 -15.49 -1.40 6.03
C VAL A 435 -16.45 -0.26 5.76
#